data_AF-A0A377DV80-F1
#
_entry.id   AF-A0A377DV80-F1
#
_cell.length_a   1.000
_cell.length_b   1.000
_cell.length_c   1.000
_cell.angle_alpha   90.00
_cell.angle_beta   90.00
_cell.angle_gamma   90.00
#
_symmetry.space_group_name_H-M   'P 1'
#
loop_
_entity.id
_entity.type
_entity.pdbx_description
1 polymer ?
#
loop_
_entity_poly.entity_id
_entity_poly.type
_entity_poly.pdbx_seq_one_letter_code
_entity_poly.pdbx_strand_id
1 'polypeptide(L)'
;MTFIKGLPLMLLTISLGCNAAVQPDRTRIVFNANDKATSLRIENQSDKLPYLAYSWIENEKGEKSDALLVALPPIQRLEPKATSQVRVVKQASTTQLPGDRETLFFYNMREIPPAPDKSSDHAILQVAIQSRIKLFWRPAALRKKAGEKVELQLQVSQQGNQLTLKILPRII
;
A
#
# COMPACT_ATOMS: atom_id res chain seq x y z
N MET A 1 -44.13 -18.55 -3.58
CA MET A 1 -43.37 -17.76 -4.57
C MET A 1 -42.43 -16.75 -3.88
N THR A 2 -41.43 -17.19 -3.12
CA THR A 2 -40.57 -16.27 -2.32
C THR A 2 -39.07 -16.60 -2.34
N PHE A 3 -38.62 -17.64 -3.06
CA PHE A 3 -37.19 -18.04 -3.09
C PHE A 3 -36.29 -17.20 -4.02
N ILE A 4 -36.86 -16.36 -4.90
CA ILE A 4 -36.09 -15.65 -5.93
C ILE A 4 -35.50 -14.31 -5.43
N LYS A 5 -35.94 -13.79 -4.27
CA LYS A 5 -35.49 -12.48 -3.75
C LYS A 5 -34.11 -12.48 -3.07
N GLY A 6 -33.55 -13.66 -2.74
CA GLY A 6 -32.24 -13.78 -2.08
C GLY A 6 -31.03 -13.92 -3.03
N LEU A 7 -31.29 -14.29 -4.30
CA LEU A 7 -30.26 -14.54 -5.31
C LEU A 7 -29.33 -13.32 -5.60
N PRO A 8 -29.82 -12.06 -5.71
CA PRO A 8 -28.93 -10.93 -5.95
C PRO A 8 -28.03 -10.59 -4.76
N LEU A 9 -28.44 -10.92 -3.52
CA LEU A 9 -27.63 -10.71 -2.32
C LEU A 9 -26.49 -11.74 -2.21
N MET A 10 -26.74 -12.98 -2.67
CA MET A 10 -25.74 -14.06 -2.71
C MET A 10 -24.69 -13.87 -3.83
N LEU A 11 -25.07 -13.20 -4.93
CA LEU A 11 -24.13 -12.83 -6.01
C LEU A 11 -23.21 -11.66 -5.62
N LEU A 12 -23.61 -10.79 -4.69
CA LEU A 12 -22.77 -9.68 -4.21
C LEU A 12 -21.62 -10.12 -3.30
N THR A 13 -21.69 -11.32 -2.70
CA THR A 13 -20.67 -11.81 -1.76
C THR A 13 -19.49 -12.52 -2.43
N ILE A 14 -19.57 -12.80 -3.73
CA ILE A 14 -18.56 -13.62 -4.45
C ILE A 14 -17.32 -12.80 -4.87
N SER A 15 -17.36 -11.47 -4.81
CA SER A 15 -16.42 -10.60 -5.53
C SER A 15 -15.23 -10.03 -4.73
N LEU A 16 -14.81 -10.60 -3.60
CA LEU A 16 -13.73 -10.00 -2.76
C LEU A 16 -12.41 -10.79 -2.67
N GLY A 17 -12.26 -11.91 -3.39
CA GLY A 17 -11.02 -12.69 -3.39
C GLY A 17 -10.03 -12.26 -4.47
N CYS A 18 -9.19 -11.25 -4.21
CA CYS A 18 -7.98 -11.06 -5.02
C CYS A 18 -6.87 -11.95 -4.45
N ASN A 19 -6.54 -13.04 -5.14
CA ASN A 19 -5.44 -13.91 -4.76
C ASN A 19 -4.14 -13.34 -5.34
N ALA A 20 -3.33 -12.68 -4.50
CA ALA A 20 -1.93 -12.38 -4.81
C ALA A 20 -1.05 -13.41 -4.09
N ALA A 21 0.04 -13.86 -4.73
CA ALA A 21 0.93 -14.81 -4.08
C ALA A 21 1.72 -14.13 -2.98
N VAL A 22 2.22 -12.91 -3.19
CA VAL A 22 2.85 -12.11 -2.14
C VAL A 22 1.95 -10.93 -1.81
N GLN A 23 1.62 -10.74 -0.52
CA GLN A 23 0.85 -9.57 -0.06
C GLN A 23 1.53 -8.80 1.08
N PRO A 24 1.39 -7.47 1.11
CA PRO A 24 1.57 -6.68 2.32
C PRO A 24 0.50 -6.99 3.39
N ASP A 25 0.83 -6.78 4.67
CA ASP A 25 -0.09 -6.91 5.80
C ASP A 25 -1.11 -5.77 5.94
N ARG A 26 -1.02 -4.73 5.10
CA ARG A 26 -1.88 -3.53 5.15
C ARG A 26 -2.03 -2.86 3.79
N THR A 27 -3.08 -2.04 3.66
CA THR A 27 -3.43 -1.31 2.42
C THR A 27 -2.90 0.13 2.37
N ARG A 28 -2.26 0.60 3.45
CA ARG A 28 -1.59 1.91 3.54
C ARG A 28 -0.56 1.92 4.65
N ILE A 29 0.48 2.72 4.48
CA ILE A 29 1.56 2.93 5.45
C ILE A 29 1.47 4.37 5.95
N VAL A 30 1.59 4.57 7.26
CA VAL A 30 1.85 5.88 7.84
C VAL A 30 3.27 5.85 8.41
N PHE A 31 4.12 6.73 7.90
CA PHE A 31 5.48 6.94 8.37
C PHE A 31 5.49 8.21 9.23
N ASN A 32 5.69 8.10 10.55
CA ASN A 32 5.81 9.30 11.39
C ASN A 32 7.22 9.89 11.26
N ALA A 33 7.32 11.20 11.08
CA ALA A 33 8.59 11.89 10.85
C ALA A 33 9.64 11.71 11.98
N ASN A 34 9.18 11.48 13.22
CA ASN A 34 10.07 11.23 14.36
C ASN A 34 10.70 9.83 14.33
N ASP A 35 10.09 8.87 13.64
CA ASP A 35 10.58 7.49 13.58
C ASP A 35 11.78 7.42 12.62
N LYS A 36 12.74 6.52 12.88
CA LYS A 36 13.87 6.27 11.95
C LYS A 36 13.46 5.37 10.78
N ALA A 37 12.50 4.49 11.02
CA ALA A 37 11.97 3.55 10.05
C ALA A 37 10.57 3.10 10.46
N THR A 38 9.79 2.62 9.48
CA THR A 38 8.56 1.87 9.70
C THR A 38 8.67 0.52 9.02
N SER A 39 8.04 -0.51 9.59
CA SER A 39 8.14 -1.88 9.07
C SER A 39 6.81 -2.37 8.53
N LEU A 40 6.89 -3.10 7.43
CA LEU A 40 5.79 -3.78 6.77
C LEU A 40 6.07 -5.28 6.81
N ARG A 41 5.07 -6.07 7.16
CA ARG A 41 5.12 -7.53 7.01
C ARG A 41 4.63 -7.88 5.62
N ILE A 42 5.37 -8.74 4.93
CA ILE A 42 4.98 -9.33 3.66
C ILE A 42 4.91 -10.85 3.80
N GLU A 43 3.99 -11.47 3.10
CA GLU A 43 3.73 -12.91 3.22
C GLU A 43 3.52 -13.53 1.85
N ASN A 44 4.18 -14.66 1.60
CA ASN A 44 3.92 -15.50 0.44
C ASN A 44 2.78 -16.48 0.77
N GLN A 45 1.58 -16.19 0.29
CA GLN A 45 0.38 -17.01 0.40
C GLN A 45 0.42 -18.27 -0.47
N SER A 46 1.39 -18.43 -1.38
CA SER A 46 1.53 -19.67 -2.17
C SER A 46 1.82 -20.87 -1.26
N ASP A 47 1.07 -21.96 -1.45
CA ASP A 47 1.32 -23.24 -0.78
C ASP A 47 2.51 -24.00 -1.35
N LYS A 48 2.98 -23.66 -2.56
CA LYS A 48 3.87 -24.54 -3.34
C LYS A 48 5.09 -23.85 -3.91
N LEU A 49 4.98 -22.58 -4.30
CA LEU A 49 6.01 -21.91 -5.09
C LEU A 49 6.71 -20.80 -4.28
N PRO A 50 8.05 -20.71 -4.37
CA PRO A 50 8.76 -19.56 -3.85
C PRO A 50 8.58 -18.36 -4.79
N TYR A 51 8.61 -17.15 -4.25
CA TYR A 51 8.52 -15.90 -5.01
C TYR A 51 9.63 -14.94 -4.61
N LEU A 52 10.10 -14.11 -5.54
CA LEU A 52 10.84 -12.90 -5.15
C LEU A 52 9.85 -11.76 -4.89
N ALA A 53 10.08 -10.99 -3.84
CA ALA A 53 9.39 -9.73 -3.59
C ALA A 53 10.35 -8.58 -3.85
N TYR A 54 10.05 -7.77 -4.86
CA TYR A 54 10.79 -6.56 -5.20
C TYR A 54 10.05 -5.33 -4.68
N SER A 55 10.69 -4.55 -3.81
CA SER A 55 10.09 -3.44 -3.06
C SER A 55 10.78 -2.12 -3.37
N TRP A 56 10.00 -1.06 -3.61
CA TRP A 56 10.52 0.29 -3.83
C TRP A 56 9.52 1.38 -3.45
N ILE A 57 10.02 2.62 -3.33
CA ILE A 57 9.20 3.80 -3.07
C ILE A 57 9.13 4.69 -4.33
N GLU A 58 7.95 5.21 -4.59
CA GLU A 58 7.70 6.25 -5.59
C GLU A 58 7.20 7.53 -4.92
N ASN A 59 7.48 8.67 -5.53
CA ASN A 59 6.81 9.92 -5.20
C ASN A 59 5.37 9.96 -5.75
N GLU A 60 4.64 11.06 -5.50
CA GLU A 60 3.26 11.25 -5.99
C GLU A 60 3.14 11.16 -7.52
N LYS A 61 4.20 11.54 -8.25
CA LYS A 61 4.26 11.47 -9.73
C LYS A 61 4.53 10.05 -10.25
N GLY A 62 4.75 9.07 -9.36
CA GLY A 62 5.09 7.70 -9.73
C GLY A 62 6.56 7.49 -10.08
N GLU A 63 7.43 8.46 -9.78
CA GLU A 63 8.86 8.35 -10.04
C GLU A 63 9.52 7.61 -8.88
N LYS A 64 10.23 6.52 -9.19
CA LYS A 64 11.02 5.79 -8.20
C LYS A 64 12.19 6.65 -7.74
N SER A 65 12.33 6.83 -6.43
CA SER A 65 13.47 7.55 -5.85
C SER A 65 13.77 7.06 -4.44
N ASP A 66 15.06 6.85 -4.18
CA ASP A 66 15.58 6.45 -2.87
C ASP A 66 16.09 7.67 -2.07
N ALA A 67 15.92 8.89 -2.58
CA ALA A 67 16.49 10.11 -1.99
C ALA A 67 15.87 10.48 -0.63
N LEU A 68 14.60 10.15 -0.41
CA LEU A 68 13.84 10.53 0.79
C LEU A 68 13.50 9.30 1.64
N LEU A 69 12.98 8.25 1.03
CA LEU A 69 12.55 7.03 1.70
C LEU A 69 13.05 5.83 0.91
N VAL A 70 13.52 4.79 1.60
CA VAL A 70 14.06 3.59 0.97
C VAL A 70 13.45 2.35 1.59
N ALA A 71 12.98 1.41 0.77
CA ALA A 71 12.48 0.12 1.20
C ALA A 71 13.62 -0.93 1.21
N LEU A 72 13.84 -1.57 2.36
CA LEU A 72 14.94 -2.52 2.57
C LEU A 72 14.43 -3.84 3.17
N PRO A 73 14.88 -5.01 2.68
CA PRO A 73 15.69 -5.17 1.48
C PRO A 73 14.87 -4.84 0.21
N PRO A 74 15.50 -4.33 -0.85
CA PRO A 74 14.79 -4.01 -2.09
C PRO A 74 14.34 -5.27 -2.84
N ILE A 75 15.02 -6.40 -2.67
CA ILE A 75 14.61 -7.70 -3.20
C ILE A 75 14.86 -8.80 -2.17
N GLN A 76 13.92 -9.72 -2.05
CA GLN A 76 14.06 -10.88 -1.17
C GLN A 76 13.26 -12.07 -1.68
N ARG A 77 13.75 -13.28 -1.41
CA ARG A 77 13.04 -14.52 -1.72
C ARG A 77 12.18 -14.94 -0.54
N LEU A 78 10.94 -15.30 -0.81
CA LEU A 78 10.01 -15.88 0.15
C LEU A 78 9.68 -17.31 -0.28
N GLU A 79 9.98 -18.26 0.58
CA GLU A 79 9.54 -19.65 0.43
C GLU A 79 8.01 -19.76 0.59
N PRO A 80 7.40 -20.88 0.19
CA PRO A 80 5.96 -21.10 0.38
C PRO A 80 5.53 -20.85 1.83
N LYS A 81 4.44 -20.11 2.03
CA LYS A 81 3.93 -19.69 3.36
C LYS A 81 4.88 -18.87 4.23
N ALA A 82 6.03 -18.46 3.69
CA ALA A 82 6.98 -17.66 4.44
C ALA A 82 6.45 -16.23 4.64
N THR A 83 6.72 -15.71 5.83
CA THR A 83 6.55 -14.30 6.17
C THR A 83 7.92 -13.65 6.26
N SER A 84 8.04 -12.41 5.77
CA SER A 84 9.24 -11.59 5.94
C SER A 84 8.88 -10.13 6.22
N GLN A 85 9.89 -9.31 6.45
CA GLN A 85 9.75 -7.89 6.76
C GLN A 85 10.44 -7.03 5.68
N VAL A 86 9.79 -5.92 5.33
CA VAL A 86 10.39 -4.81 4.60
C VAL A 86 10.37 -3.60 5.52
N ARG A 87 11.53 -2.95 5.65
CA ARG A 87 11.70 -1.72 6.44
C ARG A 87 11.76 -0.55 5.48
N VAL A 88 10.85 0.40 5.62
CA VAL A 88 11.01 1.71 4.99
C VAL A 88 11.81 2.58 5.94
N VAL A 89 12.93 3.12 5.47
CA VAL A 89 13.89 3.91 6.25
C VAL A 89 13.92 5.34 5.71
N LYS A 90 13.93 6.33 6.62
CA LYS A 90 14.08 7.73 6.21
C LYS A 90 15.52 8.09 5.91
N GLN A 91 15.72 8.91 4.88
CA GLN A 91 17.00 9.49 4.52
C GLN A 91 17.19 10.88 5.14
N ALA A 92 18.42 11.37 5.17
CA ALA A 92 18.73 12.70 5.69
C ALA A 92 17.95 13.82 4.96
N SER A 93 17.72 13.65 3.65
CA SER A 93 16.98 14.62 2.82
C SER A 93 15.49 14.77 3.18
N THR A 94 14.94 13.92 4.07
CA THR A 94 13.54 14.06 4.53
C THR A 94 13.26 15.34 5.30
N THR A 95 14.30 16.06 5.75
CA THR A 95 14.19 17.39 6.33
C THR A 95 13.60 18.43 5.37
N GLN A 96 13.65 18.16 4.05
CA GLN A 96 13.07 19.03 3.03
C GLN A 96 11.55 18.87 2.90
N LEU A 97 10.96 17.86 3.54
CA LEU A 97 9.53 17.60 3.47
C LEU A 97 8.74 18.63 4.29
N PRO A 98 7.54 19.03 3.83
CA PRO A 98 6.69 19.96 4.56
C PRO A 98 6.40 19.51 5.99
N GLY A 99 6.46 20.44 6.94
CA GLY A 99 6.18 20.19 8.35
C GLY A 99 4.71 20.40 8.76
N ASP A 100 3.92 21.04 7.90
CA ASP A 100 2.55 21.49 8.14
C ASP A 100 1.47 20.59 7.52
N ARG A 101 1.85 19.68 6.62
CA ARG A 101 0.95 18.78 5.88
C ARG A 101 1.57 17.41 5.67
N GLU A 102 0.73 16.38 5.51
CA GLU A 102 1.21 15.06 5.10
C GLU A 102 1.75 15.11 3.66
N THR A 103 2.77 14.29 3.37
CA THR A 103 3.27 14.09 2.00
C THR A 103 2.95 12.68 1.53
N LEU A 104 2.43 12.56 0.30
CA LEU A 104 2.08 11.28 -0.30
C LEU A 104 3.25 10.67 -1.06
N PHE A 105 3.53 9.41 -0.75
CA PHE A 105 4.38 8.51 -1.51
C PHE A 105 3.59 7.23 -1.82
N PHE A 106 4.18 6.36 -2.63
CA PHE A 106 3.66 5.02 -2.87
C PHE A 106 4.73 3.98 -2.54
N TYR A 107 4.35 3.02 -1.70
CA TYR A 107 5.12 1.78 -1.56
C TYR A 107 4.65 0.81 -2.63
N ASN A 108 5.60 0.31 -3.41
CA ASN A 108 5.37 -0.69 -4.42
C ASN A 108 6.03 -1.99 -4.02
N MET A 109 5.33 -3.09 -4.27
CA MET A 109 5.83 -4.44 -4.11
C MET A 109 5.40 -5.25 -5.32
N ARG A 110 6.36 -5.75 -6.10
CA ARG A 110 6.15 -6.65 -7.22
C ARG A 110 6.57 -8.06 -6.82
N GLU A 111 5.67 -9.01 -6.96
CA GLU A 111 6.03 -10.41 -6.88
C GLU A 111 6.65 -10.85 -8.21
N ILE A 112 7.66 -11.70 -8.15
CA ILE A 112 8.29 -12.31 -9.32
C ILE A 112 8.17 -13.82 -9.14
N PRO A 113 7.31 -14.49 -9.93
CA PRO A 113 7.17 -15.94 -9.89
C PRO A 113 8.45 -16.66 -10.32
N PRO A 114 8.64 -17.93 -9.93
CA PRO A 114 9.78 -18.73 -10.37
C PRO A 114 9.72 -18.94 -11.88
N ALA A 115 10.88 -19.10 -12.54
CA ALA A 115 10.91 -19.39 -13.96
C ALA A 115 10.07 -20.65 -14.25
N PRO A 116 9.26 -20.64 -15.33
CA PRO A 116 8.47 -21.81 -15.68
C PRO A 116 9.37 -22.98 -16.07
N ASP A 117 8.85 -24.20 -15.89
CA ASP A 117 9.57 -25.41 -16.29
C ASP A 117 9.75 -25.43 -17.82
N LYS A 118 10.97 -25.69 -18.28
CA LYS A 118 11.32 -25.71 -19.70
C LYS A 118 10.93 -27.04 -20.37
N SER A 119 10.46 -28.02 -19.60
CA SER A 119 10.11 -29.35 -20.12
C SER A 119 8.71 -29.43 -20.76
N SER A 120 7.90 -28.37 -20.73
CA SER A 120 6.58 -28.37 -21.36
C SER A 120 6.63 -27.76 -22.76
N ASP A 121 6.23 -28.51 -23.78
CA ASP A 121 6.10 -28.05 -25.19
C ASP A 121 4.92 -27.08 -25.43
N HIS A 122 4.39 -26.46 -24.36
CA HIS A 122 3.26 -25.54 -24.43
C HIS A 122 3.70 -24.10 -24.16
N ALA A 123 3.03 -23.14 -24.79
CA ALA A 123 3.22 -21.74 -24.49
C ALA A 123 2.72 -21.42 -23.06
N ILE A 124 3.56 -20.77 -22.26
CA ILE A 124 3.25 -20.46 -20.86
C ILE A 124 3.00 -18.96 -20.70
N LEU A 125 1.83 -18.59 -20.19
CA LEU A 125 1.54 -17.25 -19.73
C LEU A 125 1.94 -17.13 -18.25
N GLN A 126 2.89 -16.24 -17.96
CA GLN A 126 3.32 -15.96 -16.60
C GLN A 126 2.81 -14.58 -16.15
N VAL A 127 2.14 -14.55 -15.01
CA VAL A 127 1.57 -13.33 -14.42
C VAL A 127 2.37 -12.94 -13.18
N ALA A 128 2.72 -11.65 -13.08
CA ALA A 128 3.35 -11.05 -11.92
C ALA A 128 2.47 -9.92 -11.38
N ILE A 129 2.07 -10.00 -10.11
CA ILE A 129 1.23 -8.99 -9.47
C ILE A 129 2.09 -7.90 -8.82
N GLN A 130 1.68 -6.64 -9.00
CA GLN A 130 2.26 -5.48 -8.31
C GLN A 130 1.23 -4.84 -7.39
N SER A 131 1.52 -4.87 -6.09
CA SER A 131 0.81 -4.09 -5.08
C SER A 131 1.39 -2.68 -5.01
N ARG A 132 0.54 -1.67 -5.17
CA ARG A 132 0.89 -0.25 -5.00
C ARG A 132 -0.01 0.36 -3.92
N ILE A 133 0.55 0.65 -2.76
CA ILE A 133 -0.19 1.18 -1.60
C ILE A 133 0.32 2.57 -1.20
N LYS A 134 -0.58 3.39 -0.66
CA LYS A 134 -0.23 4.74 -0.21
C LYS A 134 0.70 4.68 0.99
N LEU A 135 1.75 5.50 0.96
CA LEU A 135 2.64 5.75 2.09
C LEU A 135 2.54 7.24 2.44
N PHE A 136 2.00 7.54 3.61
CA PHE A 136 1.85 8.91 4.11
C PHE A 136 3.04 9.24 5.02
N TRP A 137 3.84 10.22 4.64
CA TRP A 137 4.78 10.88 5.54
C TRP A 137 4.02 11.86 6.42
N ARG A 138 4.04 11.64 7.74
CA ARG A 138 3.32 12.44 8.72
C ARG A 138 4.28 13.24 9.59
N PRO A 139 4.32 14.58 9.45
CA PRO A 139 5.05 15.46 10.35
C PRO A 139 4.63 15.29 11.82
N ALA A 140 5.55 15.59 12.75
CA ALA A 140 5.27 15.50 14.18
C ALA A 140 4.08 16.37 14.62
N ALA A 141 3.93 17.56 14.01
CA ALA A 141 2.83 18.49 14.27
C ALA A 141 1.44 17.90 13.96
N LEU A 142 1.37 16.92 13.05
CA LEU A 142 0.12 16.28 12.61
C LEU A 142 -0.14 14.92 13.25
N ARG A 143 0.63 14.54 14.29
CA ARG A 143 0.36 13.30 15.02
C ARG A 143 -1.03 13.38 15.66
N LYS A 144 -1.91 12.46 15.27
CA LYS A 144 -3.29 12.36 15.76
C LYS A 144 -3.25 12.05 17.27
N LYS A 145 -3.89 12.90 18.08
CA LYS A 145 -4.05 12.63 19.53
C LYS A 145 -5.18 11.62 19.73
N ALA A 146 -5.11 10.85 20.83
CA ALA A 146 -6.18 9.92 21.16
C ALA A 146 -7.52 10.67 21.31
N GLY A 147 -8.59 10.13 20.72
CA GLY A 147 -9.93 10.74 20.74
C GLY A 147 -10.15 11.86 19.72
N GLU A 148 -9.10 12.33 19.03
CA GLU A 148 -9.27 13.35 18.00
C GLU A 148 -9.98 12.79 16.77
N LYS A 149 -10.91 13.54 16.19
CA LYS A 149 -11.69 13.13 15.01
C LYS A 149 -11.47 14.11 13.84
N VAL A 150 -10.22 14.20 13.38
CA VAL A 150 -9.82 15.08 12.25
C VAL A 150 -10.65 14.80 10.98
N GLU A 151 -11.08 13.55 10.80
CA GLU A 151 -11.97 13.12 9.73
C GLU A 151 -13.33 13.83 9.72
N LEU A 152 -13.80 14.33 10.86
CA LEU A 152 -15.08 15.06 10.97
C LEU A 152 -14.94 16.55 10.66
N GLN A 153 -13.73 17.04 10.44
CA GLN A 153 -13.47 18.45 10.09
C GLN A 153 -13.60 18.71 8.58
N LEU A 154 -14.02 17.70 7.81
CA LEU A 154 -14.29 17.83 6.38
C LEU A 154 -15.54 18.69 6.18
N GLN A 155 -15.37 19.84 5.54
CA GLN A 155 -16.44 20.71 5.13
C GLN A 155 -16.81 20.45 3.67
N VAL A 156 -18.10 20.48 3.39
CA VAL A 156 -18.65 20.33 2.04
C VAL A 156 -19.26 21.66 1.65
N SER A 157 -18.84 22.20 0.50
CA SER A 157 -19.44 23.39 -0.10
C SER A 157 -19.99 23.03 -1.48
N GLN A 158 -21.25 23.36 -1.72
CA GLN A 158 -21.91 23.15 -3.01
C GLN A 158 -21.95 24.48 -3.78
N GLN A 159 -21.52 24.45 -5.04
CA GLN A 159 -21.69 25.56 -5.97
C GLN A 159 -22.28 25.01 -7.27
N GLY A 160 -23.58 25.29 -7.50
CA GLY A 160 -24.34 24.66 -8.58
C GLY A 160 -24.35 23.13 -8.46
N ASN A 161 -23.87 22.44 -9.49
CA ASN A 161 -23.76 20.98 -9.53
C ASN A 161 -22.39 20.44 -9.05
N GLN A 162 -21.52 21.30 -8.51
CA GLN A 162 -20.21 20.90 -8.02
C GLN A 162 -20.18 20.86 -6.50
N LEU A 163 -19.68 19.75 -5.94
CA LEU A 163 -19.35 19.61 -4.52
C LEU A 163 -17.85 19.75 -4.34
N THR A 164 -17.45 20.69 -3.47
CA THR A 164 -16.06 20.90 -3.08
C THR A 164 -15.88 20.45 -1.64
N LEU A 165 -14.95 19.51 -1.43
CA LEU A 165 -14.55 19.04 -0.11
C LEU A 165 -13.33 19.85 0.35
N LYS A 166 -13.42 20.47 1.54
CA LYS A 166 -12.32 21.24 2.15
C LYS A 166 -12.05 20.73 3.56
N ILE A 167 -10.78 20.59 3.91
CA ILE A 167 -10.37 20.37 5.29
C ILE A 167 -9.89 21.72 5.81
N LEU A 168 -10.48 22.22 6.90
CA LEU A 168 -10.00 23.46 7.50
C LEU A 168 -8.55 23.26 7.96
N PRO A 169 -7.63 24.20 7.67
CA PRO A 169 -6.30 24.14 8.26
C PRO A 169 -6.46 24.18 9.79
N ARG A 170 -5.73 23.31 10.50
CA ARG A 170 -5.56 23.45 11.93
C ARG A 170 -4.98 24.85 12.16
N ILE A 171 -5.76 25.74 12.78
CA ILE A 171 -5.22 26.94 13.41
C ILE A 171 -4.36 26.41 14.54
N ILE A 172 -3.04 26.56 14.41
CA ILE A 172 -2.07 26.27 15.47
C ILE A 172 -2.15 27.41 16.49
#